data_AF-A0A254NAH0-F1
#
_entry.id   AF-A0A254NAH0-F1
#
_cell.length_a   1.000
_cell.length_b   1.000
_cell.length_c   1.000
_cell.angle_alpha   90.00
_cell.angle_beta   90.00
_cell.angle_gamma   90.00
#
_symmetry.space_group_name_H-M   'P 1'
#
loop_
_entity.id
_entity.type
_entity.pdbx_description
1 polymer ?
#
loop_
_entity_poly.entity_id
_entity_poly.type
_entity_poly.pdbx_seq_one_letter_code
_entity_poly.pdbx_strand_id
1 'polypeptide(L)'
;MTCTCQTNASAHVPDFSVTGFRGAAAAPVQLEGIQALDLSFCVEASTAAGNQICFSVPVFGRFCVTSPIPIPAGAQLRACGETCGSFIPTGLKVTIYLNGNVLFSTVVWGSC
;
A
#
# COMPACT_ATOMS: atom_id res chain seq x y z
N MET A 1 -46.69 -5.12 -0.25
CA MET A 1 -45.55 -5.97 0.17
C MET A 1 -44.87 -5.29 1.33
N THR A 2 -45.18 -5.76 2.54
CA THR A 2 -44.75 -5.22 3.82
C THR A 2 -43.61 -6.10 4.35
N CYS A 3 -42.44 -5.52 4.59
CA CYS A 3 -41.33 -6.22 5.24
C CYS A 3 -41.52 -6.22 6.75
N THR A 4 -41.70 -7.41 7.33
CA THR A 4 -41.73 -7.66 8.77
C THR A 4 -40.31 -7.74 9.32
N CYS A 5 -39.97 -6.90 10.30
CA CYS A 5 -38.73 -7.04 11.07
C CYS A 5 -38.85 -8.24 12.02
N GLN A 6 -37.98 -9.23 11.88
CA GLN A 6 -37.82 -10.31 12.86
C GLN A 6 -37.13 -9.76 14.11
N THR A 7 -37.89 -9.58 15.19
CA THR A 7 -37.39 -9.36 16.54
C THR A 7 -36.94 -10.70 17.13
N ASN A 8 -35.68 -11.07 16.89
CA ASN A 8 -35.02 -12.13 17.66
C ASN A 8 -34.10 -11.47 18.69
N ALA A 9 -34.51 -11.55 19.97
CA ALA A 9 -33.71 -11.15 21.10
C ALA A 9 -32.57 -12.16 21.31
N SER A 10 -31.37 -11.64 21.63
CA SER A 10 -30.16 -12.39 22.03
C SER A 10 -29.19 -12.81 20.93
N ALA A 11 -28.68 -11.83 20.17
CA ALA A 11 -27.33 -11.94 19.60
C ALA A 11 -26.58 -10.65 19.94
N HIS A 12 -25.70 -10.72 20.94
CA HIS A 12 -24.73 -9.67 21.25
C HIS A 12 -24.01 -9.31 19.96
N VAL A 13 -24.27 -8.13 19.41
CA VAL A 13 -23.59 -7.64 18.21
C VAL A 13 -22.09 -7.75 18.52
N PRO A 14 -21.31 -8.53 17.74
CA PRO A 14 -19.90 -8.68 18.01
C PRO A 14 -19.25 -7.30 17.89
N ASP A 15 -18.48 -6.95 18.91
CA ASP A 15 -17.73 -5.72 18.93
C ASP A 15 -16.72 -5.78 17.78
N PHE A 16 -16.99 -5.01 16.73
CA PHE A 16 -16.17 -4.97 15.52
C PHE A 16 -14.83 -4.23 15.75
N SER A 17 -14.57 -3.73 16.96
CA SER A 17 -13.20 -3.37 17.36
C SER A 17 -12.31 -4.59 17.61
N VAL A 18 -12.90 -5.78 17.80
CA VAL A 18 -12.18 -7.03 18.11
C VAL A 18 -12.09 -7.97 16.90
N THR A 19 -13.04 -7.90 15.96
CA THR A 19 -13.04 -8.75 14.75
C THR A 19 -12.83 -7.92 13.49
N GLY A 20 -11.56 -7.71 13.12
CA GLY A 20 -11.19 -7.11 11.83
C GLY A 20 -11.58 -7.98 10.63
N PHE A 21 -11.73 -7.34 9.47
CA PHE A 21 -12.01 -7.99 8.19
C PHE A 21 -10.87 -8.96 7.84
N ARG A 22 -11.15 -10.27 7.87
CA ARG A 22 -10.21 -11.31 7.43
C ARG A 22 -9.89 -11.13 5.94
N GLY A 23 -8.81 -10.41 5.66
CA GLY A 23 -7.99 -10.50 4.46
C GLY A 23 -6.54 -10.57 4.92
N ALA A 24 -5.84 -11.65 4.59
CA ALA A 24 -4.47 -11.87 5.04
C ALA A 24 -3.54 -10.75 4.55
N ALA A 25 -3.14 -9.85 5.45
CA ALA A 25 -1.99 -8.97 5.30
C ALA A 25 -1.14 -9.12 6.57
N ALA A 26 -0.07 -9.89 6.46
CA ALA A 26 0.95 -9.96 7.49
C ALA A 26 1.81 -8.69 7.41
N ALA A 27 1.48 -7.68 8.22
CA ALA A 27 2.42 -6.74 8.81
C ALA A 27 1.72 -5.99 9.97
N PRO A 28 2.40 -5.76 11.10
CA PRO A 28 1.80 -5.09 12.25
C PRO A 28 1.51 -3.62 11.92
N VAL A 29 0.23 -3.24 11.94
CA VAL A 29 -0.16 -1.82 11.95
C VAL A 29 0.07 -1.30 13.36
N GLN A 30 1.27 -0.75 13.61
CA GLN A 30 1.60 -0.05 14.84
C GLN A 30 1.11 1.40 14.73
N LEU A 31 -0.11 1.65 15.18
CA LEU A 31 -0.63 3.00 15.42
C LEU A 31 -0.59 3.30 16.92
N GLU A 32 0.55 3.75 17.42
CA GLU A 32 0.66 4.26 18.79
C GLU A 32 1.37 5.61 18.77
N GLY A 33 0.55 6.66 18.70
CA GLY A 33 0.85 7.99 19.22
C GLY A 33 2.08 8.69 18.63
N ILE A 34 1.84 9.58 17.66
CA ILE A 34 2.71 10.72 17.28
C ILE A 34 4.04 10.38 16.56
N GLN A 35 4.05 9.40 15.65
CA GLN A 35 4.91 9.45 14.45
C GLN A 35 4.09 10.09 13.31
N ALA A 36 4.16 11.42 13.21
CA ALA A 36 3.41 12.17 12.21
C ALA A 36 3.94 11.87 10.79
N LEU A 37 3.18 11.08 10.03
CA LEU A 37 3.36 10.79 8.60
C LEU A 37 4.60 9.96 8.21
N ASP A 38 4.86 8.85 8.91
CA ASP A 38 5.55 7.71 8.29
C ASP A 38 4.48 6.79 7.67
N LEU A 39 4.24 6.97 6.37
CA LEU A 39 3.27 6.22 5.57
C LEU A 39 4.03 5.22 4.72
N SER A 40 4.02 3.96 5.14
CA SER A 40 4.46 2.83 4.33
C SER A 40 3.28 2.22 3.58
N PHE A 41 3.42 1.98 2.28
CA PHE A 41 2.41 1.32 1.47
C PHE A 41 3.07 0.34 0.50
N CYS A 42 2.38 -0.73 0.12
CA CYS A 42 2.79 -1.63 -0.95
C CYS A 42 1.65 -1.80 -1.94
N VAL A 43 1.92 -1.49 -3.20
CA VAL A 43 0.96 -1.60 -4.30
C VAL A 43 1.53 -2.48 -5.40
N GLU A 44 0.64 -3.16 -6.12
CA GLU A 44 1.06 -3.91 -7.30
C GLU A 44 1.44 -2.94 -8.40
N ALA A 45 2.56 -3.21 -9.05
CA ALA A 45 3.09 -2.38 -10.11
C ALA A 45 2.99 -3.10 -11.44
N SER A 46 2.75 -2.34 -12.49
CA SER A 46 2.61 -2.86 -13.85
C SER A 46 3.73 -2.32 -14.73
N THR A 47 4.27 -3.16 -15.60
CA THR A 47 5.21 -2.74 -16.64
C THR A 47 4.45 -2.15 -17.82
N ALA A 48 4.76 -0.91 -18.16
CA ALA A 48 4.37 -0.26 -19.40
C ALA A 48 5.42 -0.51 -20.50
N ALA A 49 5.07 -0.17 -21.74
CA ALA A 49 5.99 -0.24 -22.87
C ALA A 49 7.24 0.62 -22.61
N GLY A 50 8.44 0.09 -22.87
CA GLY A 50 9.70 0.83 -22.72
C GLY A 50 10.34 0.77 -21.33
N ASN A 51 10.25 -0.37 -20.61
CA ASN A 51 10.84 -0.59 -19.28
C ASN A 51 10.36 0.36 -18.18
N GLN A 52 9.17 0.95 -18.35
CA GLN A 52 8.57 1.79 -17.32
C GLN A 52 7.71 0.96 -16.38
N ILE A 53 7.80 1.24 -15.09
CA ILE A 53 7.00 0.63 -14.05
C ILE A 53 6.04 1.68 -13.55
N CYS A 54 4.76 1.49 -13.81
CA CYS A 54 3.71 2.39 -13.36
C CYS A 54 2.92 1.73 -12.21
N PHE A 55 2.74 2.48 -11.14
CA PHE A 55 1.98 2.08 -9.96
C PHE A 55 1.10 3.23 -9.49
N SER A 56 -0.03 2.90 -8.86
CA SER A 56 -0.97 3.89 -8.35
C SER A 56 -0.97 3.86 -6.83
N VAL A 57 -0.64 4.99 -6.23
CA VAL A 57 -0.68 5.19 -4.79
C VAL A 57 -2.01 5.88 -4.45
N PRO A 58 -2.85 5.31 -3.56
CA PRO A 58 -4.19 5.85 -3.28
C PRO A 58 -4.21 7.33 -2.86
N VAL A 59 -3.15 7.79 -2.19
CA VAL A 59 -3.03 9.16 -1.65
C VAL A 59 -2.30 10.11 -2.60
N PHE A 60 -1.32 9.60 -3.35
CA PHE A 60 -0.38 10.43 -4.13
C PHE A 60 -0.61 10.37 -5.64
N GLY A 61 -1.48 9.47 -6.12
CA GLY A 61 -1.79 9.30 -7.54
C GLY A 61 -0.91 8.28 -8.24
N ARG A 62 -0.87 8.34 -9.58
CA ARG A 62 -0.12 7.39 -10.42
C ARG A 62 1.31 7.89 -10.64
N PHE A 63 2.28 7.03 -10.35
CA PHE A 63 3.69 7.28 -10.59
C PHE A 63 4.21 6.28 -11.61
N CYS A 64 5.11 6.73 -12.47
CA CYS A 64 5.82 5.90 -13.42
C CYS A 64 7.32 6.13 -13.25
N VAL A 65 8.05 5.05 -12.98
CA VAL A 65 9.51 5.07 -12.83
C VAL A 65 10.13 4.21 -13.91
N THR A 66 11.19 4.69 -14.55
CA THR A 66 11.90 3.90 -15.55
C THR A 66 12.85 2.94 -14.84
N SER A 67 12.69 1.64 -15.10
CA SER A 67 13.58 0.63 -14.56
C SER A 67 14.94 0.69 -15.27
N PRO A 68 16.07 0.72 -14.55
CA PRO A 68 17.39 0.63 -15.16
C PRO A 68 17.65 -0.75 -15.78
N ILE A 69 16.87 -1.77 -15.41
CA ILE A 69 17.02 -3.14 -15.87
C ILE A 69 15.74 -3.55 -16.63
N PRO A 70 15.84 -4.21 -17.80
CA PRO A 70 14.68 -4.76 -18.48
C PRO A 70 13.98 -5.81 -17.65
N ILE A 71 12.70 -5.58 -17.35
CA ILE A 71 11.88 -6.54 -16.61
C ILE A 71 11.19 -7.46 -17.62
N PRO A 72 11.35 -8.79 -17.50
CA PRO A 72 10.70 -9.73 -18.38
C PRO A 72 9.17 -9.67 -18.21
N ALA A 73 8.45 -9.83 -19.32
CA ALA A 73 6.99 -9.85 -19.33
C ALA A 73 6.46 -10.98 -18.45
N GLY A 74 5.57 -10.64 -17.50
CA GLY A 74 4.95 -11.59 -16.57
C GLY A 74 5.64 -11.71 -15.20
N ALA A 75 6.65 -10.89 -14.90
CA ALA A 75 7.21 -10.85 -13.55
C ALA A 75 6.26 -10.15 -12.54
N GLN A 76 6.16 -10.70 -11.33
CA GLN A 76 5.40 -10.09 -10.25
C GLN A 76 6.16 -8.90 -9.67
N LEU A 77 5.64 -7.69 -9.92
CA LEU A 77 6.22 -6.45 -9.45
C LEU A 77 5.40 -5.87 -8.31
N ARG A 78 6.10 -5.51 -7.24
CA ARG A 78 5.52 -4.80 -6.10
C ARG A 78 6.28 -3.51 -5.89
N ALA A 79 5.57 -2.39 -5.84
CA ALA A 79 6.14 -1.11 -5.46
C ALA A 79 5.75 -0.84 -4.02
N CYS A 80 6.73 -0.83 -3.12
CA CYS A 80 6.52 -0.38 -1.75
C CYS A 80 7.11 1.01 -1.58
N GLY A 81 6.35 1.95 -1.03
CA GLY A 81 6.79 3.30 -0.77
C GLY A 81 6.72 3.64 0.70
N GLU A 82 7.64 4.50 1.14
CA GLU A 82 7.75 5.03 2.49
C GLU A 82 7.98 6.53 2.39
N THR A 83 7.19 7.30 3.14
CA THR A 83 7.39 8.75 3.22
C THR A 83 8.55 9.06 4.15
N CYS A 84 9.40 9.99 3.75
CA CYS A 84 10.54 10.42 4.55
C CYS A 84 10.20 11.75 5.22
N GLY A 85 10.46 11.87 6.53
CA GLY A 85 10.29 13.11 7.27
C GLY A 85 10.04 12.84 8.75
N SER A 86 10.47 13.76 9.63
CA SER A 86 10.28 13.60 11.08
C SER A 86 8.93 14.14 11.58
N PHE A 87 8.24 14.97 10.79
CA PHE A 87 6.96 15.58 11.18
C PHE A 87 6.08 15.95 9.98
N ILE A 88 6.68 16.44 8.89
CA ILE A 88 6.03 16.65 7.59
C ILE A 88 6.79 15.80 6.58
N PRO A 89 6.11 14.99 5.75
CA PRO A 89 6.77 14.18 4.74
C PRO A 89 7.45 15.12 3.75
N THR A 90 8.78 15.11 3.77
CA THR A 90 9.64 15.89 2.86
C THR A 90 9.86 15.15 1.54
N GLY A 91 9.61 13.85 1.52
CA GLY A 91 9.77 13.03 0.33
C GLY A 91 9.02 11.71 0.38
N LEU A 92 8.99 11.04 -0.76
CA LEU A 92 8.43 9.71 -0.93
C LEU A 92 9.48 8.83 -1.62
N LYS A 93 10.00 7.87 -0.88
CA LYS A 93 10.90 6.85 -1.39
C LYS A 93 10.08 5.66 -1.80
N VAL A 94 10.34 5.10 -2.98
CA VAL A 94 9.72 3.87 -3.46
C VAL A 94 10.81 2.85 -3.73
N THR A 95 10.54 1.62 -3.34
CA THR A 95 11.36 0.44 -3.58
C THR A 95 10.55 -0.53 -4.43
N ILE A 96 11.09 -0.88 -5.59
CA ILE A 96 10.49 -1.85 -6.47
C ILE A 96 11.06 -3.23 -6.13
N TYR A 97 10.16 -4.17 -5.93
CA TYR A 97 10.43 -5.57 -5.69
C TYR A 97 9.99 -6.40 -6.89
N LEU A 98 10.80 -7.38 -7.26
CA LEU A 98 10.50 -8.38 -8.28
C LEU A 98 10.62 -9.77 -7.66
N ASN A 99 9.52 -10.52 -7.65
CA ASN A 99 9.44 -11.83 -6.98
C ASN A 99 9.92 -11.81 -5.51
N GLY A 100 9.68 -10.69 -4.81
CA GLY A 100 10.11 -10.50 -3.41
C GLY A 100 11.54 -10.00 -3.21
N ASN A 101 12.34 -9.87 -4.28
CA ASN A 101 13.69 -9.31 -4.20
C ASN A 101 13.68 -7.81 -4.56
N VAL A 102 14.45 -7.01 -3.84
CA VAL A 102 14.64 -5.59 -4.15
C VAL A 102 15.35 -5.45 -5.49
N LEU A 103 14.71 -4.79 -6.47
CA LEU A 103 15.35 -4.41 -7.72
C LEU A 103 16.11 -3.11 -7.57
N PHE A 104 15.40 -2.06 -7.16
CA PHE A 104 15.95 -0.72 -6.99
C PHE A 104 15.04 0.10 -6.10
N SER A 105 15.60 1.16 -5.54
CA SER A 105 14.85 2.17 -4.82
C SER A 105 15.13 3.55 -5.40
N THR A 106 14.09 4.36 -5.51
CA THR A 106 14.17 5.72 -6.05
C THR A 106 13.22 6.64 -5.29
N VAL A 107 13.57 7.92 -5.22
CA VAL A 107 12.71 8.95 -4.65
C VAL A 107 11.82 9.48 -5.78
N VAL A 108 10.51 9.28 -5.66
CA VAL A 108 9.54 9.70 -6.69
C VAL A 108 9.01 11.11 -6.45
N TRP A 109 9.18 11.63 -5.24
CA TRP A 109 8.73 12.96 -4.86
C TRP A 109 9.55 13.49 -3.69
N GLY A 110 9.85 14.79 -3.71
CA GLY A 110 10.57 15.47 -2.63
C GLY A 110 12.00 14.98 -2.41
N SER A 111 12.46 15.04 -1.17
CA SER A 111 13.81 14.61 -0.76
C SER A 111 13.77 13.64 0.41
N CYS A 112 14.40 12.50 0.16
CA CYS A 112 14.88 11.51 1.11
C CYS A 112 16.40 11.38 0.85
#